data_AF-A0A946SRU5-F1
#
_entry.id   AF-A0A946SRU5-F1
#
_cell.length_a   1.000
_cell.length_b   1.000
_cell.length_c   1.000
_cell.angle_alpha   90.00
_cell.angle_beta   90.00
_cell.angle_gamma   90.00
#
_symmetry.space_group_name_H-M   'P 1'
#
loop_
_entity.id
_entity.type
_entity.pdbx_description
1 polymer ?
#
loop_
_entity_poly.entity_id
_entity_poly.type
_entity_poly.pdbx_seq_one_letter_code
_entity_poly.pdbx_strand_id
1 'polypeptide(L)'
;TRDIEKNLIVETAQIDQTRQVQEAEIERTLQVETARLGQEQTVREREIERNLGVETAQIAQQEAVQVRDVERALATETARIDQERVVQTRDIEKNLIVETAQIDQTRQVQEAEIERTLQVETARLGQEQQVREREIERNLGVETAQIAQQEAVQVRDVERALATETARIDQERVVQTRDIDKNLIVETAQIDQTRQVQQAEIERTLRVETARLGQEQQVREREIERNLGVETAQIAQQEAVQVRDVERALATETARIDQERGIQTRDIEKNLIVETAQIDQTRQVQEAEIQRTLTVEQARIAQEQQVMVRGEDRNIAVYERQRDTEHAERNKLEAEADKSEAMVNVTAVQRTREAEWQREVSVINAEGQAVPIERLAEAILSEARAKAEGELAHLQARNSAEQRVLVQEAIMELIEASPELVEQMMKPVERIDSIKILDMGNTEGSPAGRSHMGRVANAIMDTGVLSPVLKELFNFADVDAQAVADKLAEYLGGIAKPTT
;
A
#
# COMPACT_ATOMS: atom_id res chain seq x y z
N THR A 1 -60.88 276.94 66.87
CA THR A 1 -59.82 276.42 65.96
C THR A 1 -58.91 275.47 66.71
N ARG A 2 -59.43 274.36 67.28
CA ARG A 2 -58.59 273.32 67.89
C ARG A 2 -59.11 271.89 67.70
N ASP A 3 -60.26 271.75 67.06
CA ASP A 3 -61.07 270.54 67.04
C ASP A 3 -60.88 269.75 65.72
N ILE A 4 -60.41 270.43 64.68
CA ILE A 4 -60.22 269.87 63.32
C ILE A 4 -58.99 268.94 63.26
N GLU A 5 -57.86 269.34 63.87
CA GLU A 5 -56.62 268.53 63.86
C GLU A 5 -56.79 267.17 64.55
N LYS A 6 -57.69 267.05 65.53
CA LYS A 6 -57.93 265.80 66.25
C LYS A 6 -58.63 264.74 65.41
N ASN A 7 -59.54 265.10 64.52
CA ASN A 7 -60.25 264.11 63.70
C ASN A 7 -59.32 263.46 62.66
N LEU A 8 -58.47 264.24 62.00
CA LEU A 8 -57.59 263.74 60.93
C LEU A 8 -56.61 262.65 61.42
N ILE A 9 -56.14 262.76 62.68
CA ILE A 9 -55.24 261.80 63.32
C ILE A 9 -55.96 260.49 63.67
N VAL A 10 -57.26 260.55 63.99
CA VAL A 10 -58.06 259.34 64.29
C VAL A 10 -58.40 258.59 63.00
N GLU A 11 -58.76 259.30 61.93
CA GLU A 11 -59.16 258.71 60.66
C GLU A 11 -58.01 257.96 59.96
N THR A 12 -56.80 258.53 59.94
CA THR A 12 -55.61 257.84 59.40
C THR A 12 -55.23 256.61 60.22
N ALA A 13 -55.28 256.70 61.56
CA ALA A 13 -55.03 255.56 62.45
C ALA A 13 -56.05 254.42 62.25
N GLN A 14 -57.33 254.75 61.99
CA GLN A 14 -58.36 253.76 61.67
C GLN A 14 -58.13 253.08 60.31
N ILE A 15 -57.65 253.81 59.30
CA ILE A 15 -57.30 253.24 58.00
C ILE A 15 -56.10 252.28 58.12
N ASP A 16 -55.01 252.67 58.79
CA ASP A 16 -53.86 251.78 59.00
C ASP A 16 -54.21 250.56 59.86
N GLN A 17 -55.03 250.72 60.89
CA GLN A 17 -55.55 249.59 61.68
C GLN A 17 -56.38 248.63 60.81
N THR A 18 -57.24 249.15 59.93
CA THR A 18 -58.05 248.33 59.01
C THR A 18 -57.16 247.59 58.01
N ARG A 19 -56.10 248.24 57.51
CA ARG A 19 -55.14 247.62 56.58
C ARG A 19 -54.35 246.49 57.26
N GLN A 20 -53.89 246.69 58.50
CA GLN A 20 -53.21 245.64 59.27
C GLN A 20 -54.12 244.43 59.55
N VAL A 21 -55.41 244.65 59.82
CA VAL A 21 -56.38 243.55 59.97
C VAL A 21 -56.52 242.77 58.67
N GLN A 22 -56.66 243.44 57.52
CA GLN A 22 -56.77 242.76 56.22
C GLN A 22 -55.49 242.03 55.82
N GLU A 23 -54.31 242.61 56.06
CA GLU A 23 -53.02 241.94 55.82
C GLU A 23 -52.90 240.67 56.67
N ALA A 24 -53.28 240.73 57.96
CA ALA A 24 -53.27 239.56 58.86
C ALA A 24 -54.35 238.52 58.52
N GLU A 25 -55.53 238.92 58.03
CA GLU A 25 -56.56 237.99 57.56
C GLU A 25 -56.13 237.26 56.27
N ILE A 26 -55.47 237.95 55.34
CA ILE A 26 -54.89 237.34 54.13
C ILE A 26 -53.77 236.37 54.53
N GLU A 27 -52.82 236.79 55.37
CA GLU A 27 -51.73 235.92 55.83
C GLU A 27 -52.26 234.67 56.55
N ARG A 28 -53.24 234.83 57.44
CA ARG A 28 -53.91 233.71 58.12
C ARG A 28 -54.62 232.77 57.14
N THR A 29 -55.25 233.31 56.09
CA THR A 29 -55.92 232.50 55.06
C THR A 29 -54.89 231.71 54.26
N LEU A 30 -53.76 232.32 53.91
CA LEU A 30 -52.64 231.68 53.19
C LEU A 30 -51.97 230.59 54.05
N GLN A 31 -51.83 230.81 55.36
CA GLN A 31 -51.39 229.79 56.32
C GLN A 31 -52.39 228.62 56.41
N VAL A 32 -53.70 228.87 56.37
CA VAL A 32 -54.73 227.82 56.38
C VAL A 32 -54.73 227.03 55.06
N GLU A 33 -54.60 227.67 53.90
CA GLU A 33 -54.54 226.96 52.62
C GLU A 33 -53.24 226.17 52.45
N THR A 34 -52.09 226.69 52.87
CA THR A 34 -50.82 225.94 52.83
C THR A 34 -50.82 224.76 53.80
N ALA A 35 -51.36 224.94 55.01
CA ALA A 35 -51.57 223.82 55.95
C ALA A 35 -52.54 222.77 55.38
N ARG A 36 -53.62 223.20 54.71
CA ARG A 36 -54.57 222.30 54.04
C ARG A 36 -53.94 221.54 52.88
N LEU A 37 -53.17 222.21 52.01
CA LEU A 37 -52.49 221.56 50.89
C LEU A 37 -51.43 220.56 51.38
N GLY A 38 -50.71 220.87 52.46
CA GLY A 38 -49.82 219.91 53.14
C GLY A 38 -50.57 218.71 53.74
N GLN A 39 -51.75 218.92 54.30
CA GLN A 39 -52.62 217.82 54.75
C GLN A 39 -53.12 216.97 53.56
N GLU A 40 -53.59 217.59 52.47
CA GLU A 40 -54.02 216.85 51.28
C GLU A 40 -52.86 216.09 50.60
N GLN A 41 -51.64 216.63 50.62
CA GLN A 41 -50.44 215.91 50.17
C GLN A 41 -50.10 214.72 51.07
N THR A 42 -49.97 214.92 52.38
CA THR A 42 -49.65 213.83 53.32
C THR A 42 -50.72 212.75 53.39
N VAL A 43 -51.99 213.07 53.09
CA VAL A 43 -53.06 212.07 52.89
C VAL A 43 -52.81 211.27 51.60
N ARG A 44 -52.56 211.93 50.46
CA ARG A 44 -52.29 211.25 49.18
C ARG A 44 -51.02 210.39 49.23
N GLU A 45 -49.97 210.85 49.90
CA GLU A 45 -48.74 210.07 50.12
C GLU A 45 -49.03 208.79 50.91
N ARG A 46 -49.82 208.89 52.00
CA ARG A 46 -50.27 207.72 52.78
C ARG A 46 -51.22 206.81 52.00
N GLU A 47 -52.06 207.35 51.13
CA GLU A 47 -52.92 206.54 50.24
C GLU A 47 -52.08 205.78 49.20
N ILE A 48 -51.06 206.41 48.62
CA ILE A 48 -50.11 205.78 47.70
C ILE A 48 -49.29 204.70 48.44
N GLU A 49 -48.71 205.02 49.60
CA GLU A 49 -47.97 204.07 50.44
C GLU A 49 -48.84 202.87 50.85
N ARG A 50 -50.08 203.12 51.28
CA ARG A 50 -51.07 202.08 51.58
C ARG A 50 -51.40 201.21 50.37
N ASN A 51 -51.61 201.82 49.20
CA ASN A 51 -51.97 201.09 47.99
C ASN A 51 -50.80 200.24 47.49
N LEU A 52 -49.57 200.76 47.49
CA LEU A 52 -48.35 199.99 47.20
C LEU A 52 -48.12 198.88 48.24
N GLY A 53 -48.40 199.12 49.52
CA GLY A 53 -48.36 198.10 50.57
C GLY A 53 -49.40 196.99 50.38
N VAL A 54 -50.59 197.31 49.87
CA VAL A 54 -51.62 196.33 49.50
C VAL A 54 -51.24 195.57 48.23
N GLU A 55 -50.73 196.25 47.20
CA GLU A 55 -50.31 195.63 45.93
C GLU A 55 -49.11 194.69 46.12
N THR A 56 -48.08 195.11 46.85
CA THR A 56 -46.93 194.25 47.20
C THR A 56 -47.35 193.06 48.06
N ALA A 57 -48.28 193.24 49.01
CA ALA A 57 -48.84 192.11 49.77
C ALA A 57 -49.68 191.15 48.89
N GLN A 58 -50.43 191.66 47.91
CA GLN A 58 -51.17 190.83 46.95
C GLN A 58 -50.23 190.07 46.02
N ILE A 59 -49.17 190.69 45.52
CA ILE A 59 -48.13 190.04 44.70
C ILE A 59 -47.45 188.93 45.52
N ALA A 60 -46.95 189.24 46.73
CA ALA A 60 -46.33 188.25 47.61
C ALA A 60 -47.30 187.09 47.97
N GLN A 61 -48.59 187.36 48.14
CA GLN A 61 -49.60 186.32 48.34
C GLN A 61 -49.82 185.46 47.09
N GLN A 62 -49.85 186.06 45.90
CA GLN A 62 -49.97 185.33 44.63
C GLN A 62 -48.73 184.47 44.36
N GLU A 63 -47.53 185.01 44.57
CA GLU A 63 -46.27 184.27 44.46
C GLU A 63 -46.22 183.11 45.45
N ALA A 64 -46.59 183.32 46.72
CA ALA A 64 -46.64 182.25 47.72
C ALA A 64 -47.65 181.13 47.37
N VAL A 65 -48.78 181.48 46.75
CA VAL A 65 -49.74 180.50 46.23
C VAL A 65 -49.18 179.75 45.02
N GLN A 66 -48.57 180.46 44.06
CA GLN A 66 -47.94 179.85 42.87
C GLN A 66 -46.82 178.90 43.25
N VAL A 67 -45.91 179.31 44.15
CA VAL A 67 -44.82 178.45 44.67
C VAL A 67 -45.41 177.20 45.31
N ARG A 68 -46.38 177.33 46.22
CA ARG A 68 -46.98 176.18 46.89
C ARG A 68 -47.72 175.24 45.92
N ASP A 69 -48.37 175.77 44.90
CA ASP A 69 -49.10 174.95 43.93
C ASP A 69 -48.15 174.31 42.89
N VAL A 70 -46.97 174.91 42.61
CA VAL A 70 -45.84 174.27 41.91
C VAL A 70 -45.18 173.17 42.77
N GLU A 71 -44.93 173.42 44.05
CA GLU A 71 -44.43 172.43 45.01
C GLU A 71 -45.38 171.21 45.07
N ARG A 72 -46.69 171.45 45.11
CA ARG A 72 -47.72 170.40 45.05
C ARG A 72 -47.69 169.62 43.74
N ALA A 73 -47.62 170.31 42.60
CA ALA A 73 -47.56 169.66 41.30
C ALA A 73 -46.30 168.77 41.17
N LEU A 74 -45.15 169.28 41.62
CA LEU A 74 -43.89 168.54 41.67
C LEU A 74 -43.99 167.34 42.61
N ALA A 75 -44.54 167.51 43.81
CA ALA A 75 -44.75 166.41 44.76
C ALA A 75 -45.72 165.34 44.25
N THR A 76 -46.76 165.71 43.48
CA THR A 76 -47.65 164.72 42.84
C THR A 76 -46.96 163.98 41.70
N GLU A 77 -46.13 164.65 40.91
CA GLU A 77 -45.45 164.00 39.78
C GLU A 77 -44.26 163.15 40.25
N THR A 78 -43.53 163.52 41.31
CA THR A 78 -42.53 162.63 41.92
C THR A 78 -43.18 161.40 42.54
N ALA A 79 -44.28 161.55 43.30
CA ALA A 79 -45.03 160.41 43.84
C ALA A 79 -45.56 159.48 42.74
N ARG A 80 -46.00 160.04 41.61
CA ARG A 80 -46.41 159.28 40.42
C ARG A 80 -45.24 158.55 39.77
N ILE A 81 -44.08 159.21 39.58
CA ILE A 81 -42.87 158.61 39.02
C ILE A 81 -42.38 157.45 39.90
N ASP A 82 -42.37 157.63 41.23
CA ASP A 82 -41.96 156.56 42.15
C ASP A 82 -42.98 155.42 42.17
N GLN A 83 -44.29 155.69 42.10
CA GLN A 83 -45.31 154.65 41.91
C GLN A 83 -45.10 153.89 40.59
N GLU A 84 -44.84 154.58 39.48
CA GLU A 84 -44.61 153.95 38.19
C GLU A 84 -43.34 153.09 38.20
N ARG A 85 -42.25 153.57 38.82
CA ARG A 85 -41.02 152.80 38.99
C ARG A 85 -41.22 151.55 39.86
N VAL A 86 -42.03 151.62 40.92
CA VAL A 86 -42.41 150.46 41.73
C VAL A 86 -43.22 149.44 40.92
N VAL A 87 -44.16 149.89 40.09
CA VAL A 87 -44.93 149.01 39.18
C VAL A 87 -44.01 148.37 38.14
N GLN A 88 -43.19 149.15 37.43
CA GLN A 88 -42.21 148.65 36.45
C GLN A 88 -41.26 147.62 37.06
N THR A 89 -40.75 147.87 38.28
CA THR A 89 -39.85 146.95 38.99
C THR A 89 -40.56 145.63 39.32
N ARG A 90 -41.82 145.70 39.76
CA ARG A 90 -42.64 144.53 40.09
C ARG A 90 -43.09 143.74 38.87
N ASP A 91 -43.33 144.39 37.74
CA ASP A 91 -43.61 143.71 36.47
C ASP A 91 -42.35 143.06 35.89
N ILE A 92 -41.17 143.67 36.03
CA ILE A 92 -39.88 143.03 35.70
C ILE A 92 -39.63 141.80 36.59
N GLU A 93 -39.80 141.93 37.91
CA GLU A 93 -39.70 140.82 38.88
C GLU A 93 -40.64 139.66 38.51
N LYS A 94 -41.91 139.97 38.24
CA LYS A 94 -42.93 139.00 37.83
C LYS A 94 -42.60 138.33 36.50
N ASN A 95 -42.15 139.09 35.50
CA ASN A 95 -41.78 138.55 34.20
C ASN A 95 -40.56 137.63 34.31
N LEU A 96 -39.55 138.01 35.11
CA LEU A 96 -38.37 137.19 35.38
C LEU A 96 -38.75 135.85 36.06
N ILE A 97 -39.67 135.88 37.03
CA ILE A 97 -40.19 134.67 37.70
C ILE A 97 -40.95 133.76 36.72
N VAL A 98 -41.70 134.33 35.77
CA VAL A 98 -42.39 133.55 34.73
C VAL A 98 -41.41 132.97 33.72
N GLU A 99 -40.40 133.74 33.30
CA GLU A 99 -39.38 133.29 32.35
C GLU A 99 -38.49 132.18 32.93
N THR A 100 -38.02 132.31 34.17
CA THR A 100 -37.25 131.22 34.83
C THR A 100 -38.10 129.97 35.04
N ALA A 101 -39.37 130.11 35.44
CA ALA A 101 -40.28 128.97 35.55
C ALA A 101 -40.55 128.28 34.19
N GLN A 102 -40.64 129.04 33.09
CA GLN A 102 -40.77 128.48 31.74
C GLN A 102 -39.49 127.78 31.27
N ILE A 103 -38.31 128.33 31.59
CA ILE A 103 -37.01 127.71 31.30
C ILE A 103 -36.87 126.40 32.08
N ASP A 104 -37.13 126.39 33.40
CA ASP A 104 -37.05 125.17 34.21
C ASP A 104 -38.09 124.13 33.82
N GLN A 105 -39.33 124.53 33.47
CA GLN A 105 -40.32 123.60 32.92
C GLN A 105 -39.85 122.97 31.60
N THR A 106 -39.29 123.78 30.69
CA THR A 106 -38.75 123.29 29.42
C THR A 106 -37.58 122.33 29.64
N ARG A 107 -36.70 122.65 30.60
CA ARG A 107 -35.56 121.81 30.99
C ARG A 107 -36.01 120.46 31.57
N GLN A 108 -37.01 120.46 32.46
CA GLN A 108 -37.58 119.24 33.04
C GLN A 108 -38.24 118.35 31.97
N VAL A 109 -38.92 118.93 30.97
CA VAL A 109 -39.47 118.17 29.84
C VAL A 109 -38.34 117.54 29.01
N GLN A 110 -37.28 118.29 28.69
CA GLN A 110 -36.13 117.77 27.95
C GLN A 110 -35.38 116.67 28.72
N GLU A 111 -35.16 116.85 30.03
CA GLU A 111 -34.56 115.84 30.91
C GLU A 111 -35.39 114.54 30.89
N ALA A 112 -36.72 114.64 31.00
CA ALA A 112 -37.63 113.48 30.96
C ALA A 112 -37.73 112.81 29.57
N GLU A 113 -37.68 113.59 28.48
CA GLU A 113 -37.66 113.05 27.11
C GLU A 113 -36.35 112.31 26.81
N ILE A 114 -35.20 112.84 27.28
CA ILE A 114 -33.89 112.18 27.18
C ILE A 114 -33.88 110.91 28.01
N GLU A 115 -34.35 110.93 29.26
CA GLU A 115 -34.41 109.74 30.11
C GLU A 115 -35.30 108.66 29.47
N ARG A 116 -36.50 109.02 29.01
CA ARG A 116 -37.41 108.11 28.32
C ARG A 116 -36.79 107.51 27.06
N THR A 117 -36.06 108.30 26.28
CA THR A 117 -35.37 107.82 25.07
C THR A 117 -34.26 106.82 25.43
N LEU A 118 -33.48 107.11 26.48
CA LEU A 118 -32.44 106.22 26.99
C LEU A 118 -33.02 104.91 27.55
N GLN A 119 -34.13 104.96 28.30
CA GLN A 119 -34.87 103.78 28.76
C GLN A 119 -35.37 102.91 27.59
N VAL A 120 -35.87 103.52 26.51
CA VAL A 120 -36.33 102.80 25.31
C VAL A 120 -35.17 102.15 24.55
N GLU A 121 -34.09 102.88 24.28
CA GLU A 121 -32.93 102.32 23.54
C GLU A 121 -32.17 101.28 24.38
N THR A 122 -32.04 101.43 25.71
CA THR A 122 -31.44 100.38 26.56
C THR A 122 -32.30 99.11 26.61
N ALA A 123 -33.63 99.25 26.74
CA ALA A 123 -34.55 98.10 26.66
C ALA A 123 -34.49 97.42 25.29
N ARG A 124 -34.43 98.20 24.20
CA ARG A 124 -34.28 97.70 22.84
C ARG A 124 -32.96 96.94 22.63
N LEU A 125 -31.83 97.52 23.05
CA LEU A 125 -30.52 96.87 22.93
C LEU A 125 -30.47 95.56 23.73
N GLY A 126 -31.09 95.50 24.91
CA GLY A 126 -31.25 94.26 25.68
C GLY A 126 -32.11 93.21 24.95
N GLN A 127 -33.19 93.61 24.28
CA GLN A 127 -33.99 92.70 23.46
C GLN A 127 -33.22 92.21 22.22
N GLU A 128 -32.52 93.10 21.51
CA GLU A 128 -31.69 92.72 20.37
C GLU A 128 -30.54 91.77 20.78
N GLN A 129 -29.96 91.94 21.96
CA GLN A 129 -28.97 90.99 22.52
C GLN A 129 -29.61 89.63 22.81
N GLN A 130 -30.73 89.57 23.54
CA GLN A 130 -31.43 88.31 23.85
C GLN A 130 -31.91 87.54 22.61
N VAL A 131 -32.26 88.25 21.52
CA VAL A 131 -32.59 87.61 20.24
C VAL A 131 -31.33 86.99 19.62
N ARG A 132 -30.22 87.74 19.53
CA ARG A 132 -28.95 87.24 18.98
C ARG A 132 -28.39 86.06 19.78
N GLU A 133 -28.47 86.10 21.11
CA GLU A 133 -28.07 84.98 21.98
C GLU A 133 -28.87 83.70 21.67
N ARG A 134 -30.19 83.80 21.56
CA ARG A 134 -31.06 82.68 21.18
C ARG A 134 -30.85 82.20 19.75
N GLU A 135 -30.52 83.08 18.83
CA GLU A 135 -30.16 82.70 17.45
C GLU A 135 -28.82 81.94 17.42
N ILE A 136 -27.82 82.39 18.18
CA ILE A 136 -26.54 81.69 18.32
C ILE A 136 -26.73 80.32 18.99
N GLU A 137 -27.45 80.26 20.12
CA GLU A 137 -27.78 79.01 20.82
C GLU A 137 -28.52 78.02 19.89
N ARG A 138 -29.54 78.50 19.16
CA ARG A 138 -30.28 77.70 18.18
C ARG A 138 -29.38 77.19 17.06
N ASN A 139 -28.52 78.04 16.51
CA ASN A 139 -27.65 77.66 15.39
C ASN A 139 -26.60 76.63 15.84
N LEU A 140 -25.97 76.82 17.00
CA LEU A 140 -25.07 75.83 17.60
C LEU A 140 -25.78 74.51 17.94
N GLY A 141 -27.02 74.57 18.44
CA GLY A 141 -27.86 73.39 18.67
C GLY A 141 -28.23 72.62 17.39
N VAL A 142 -28.41 73.33 16.27
CA VAL A 142 -28.63 72.72 14.95
C VAL A 142 -27.34 72.15 14.38
N GLU A 143 -26.22 72.87 14.48
CA GLU A 143 -24.90 72.43 13.99
C GLU A 143 -24.40 71.18 14.73
N THR A 144 -24.46 71.19 16.07
CA THR A 144 -24.10 70.00 16.89
C THR A 144 -25.01 68.80 16.61
N ALA A 145 -26.30 69.01 16.39
CA ALA A 145 -27.22 67.93 15.98
C ALA A 145 -26.91 67.40 14.56
N GLN A 146 -26.52 68.27 13.61
CA GLN A 146 -26.11 67.86 12.27
C GLN A 146 -24.79 67.08 12.29
N ILE A 147 -23.80 67.51 13.09
CA ILE A 147 -22.53 66.79 13.26
C ILE A 147 -22.79 65.41 13.86
N ALA A 148 -23.53 65.31 14.96
CA ALA A 148 -23.87 64.03 15.59
C ALA A 148 -24.66 63.10 14.65
N GLN A 149 -25.55 63.65 13.79
CA GLN A 149 -26.24 62.88 12.76
C GLN A 149 -25.29 62.37 11.67
N GLN A 150 -24.33 63.20 11.22
CA GLN A 150 -23.33 62.80 10.22
C GLN A 150 -22.39 61.72 10.76
N GLU A 151 -21.89 61.89 11.99
CA GLU A 151 -21.06 60.89 12.68
C GLU A 151 -21.80 59.56 12.84
N ALA A 152 -23.06 59.58 13.28
CA ALA A 152 -23.88 58.37 13.43
C ALA A 152 -24.14 57.65 12.09
N VAL A 153 -24.26 58.38 10.98
CA VAL A 153 -24.34 57.79 9.63
C VAL A 153 -23.00 57.20 9.20
N GLN A 154 -21.89 57.93 9.38
CA GLN A 154 -20.55 57.45 9.02
C GLN A 154 -20.16 56.18 9.78
N VAL A 155 -20.41 56.13 11.10
CA VAL A 155 -20.18 54.92 11.91
C VAL A 155 -20.99 53.74 11.36
N ARG A 156 -22.28 53.94 11.09
CA ARG A 156 -23.17 52.90 10.56
C ARG A 156 -22.76 52.41 9.17
N ASP A 157 -22.28 53.30 8.30
CA ASP A 157 -21.80 52.91 6.97
C ASP A 157 -20.47 52.15 7.04
N VAL A 158 -19.58 52.50 7.98
CA VAL A 158 -18.35 51.74 8.28
C VAL A 158 -18.67 50.36 8.87
N GLU A 159 -19.59 50.26 9.84
CA GLU A 159 -20.08 49.00 10.39
C GLU A 159 -20.67 48.10 9.28
N ARG A 160 -21.47 48.69 8.38
CA ARG A 160 -22.07 47.98 7.25
C ARG A 160 -21.03 47.50 6.23
N ALA A 161 -20.03 48.33 5.93
CA ALA A 161 -18.94 47.94 5.04
C ALA A 161 -18.13 46.79 5.64
N LEU A 162 -17.76 46.89 6.93
CA LEU A 162 -17.05 45.85 7.66
C LEU A 162 -17.83 44.53 7.67
N ALA A 163 -19.12 44.57 8.01
CA ALA A 163 -20.00 43.39 8.03
C ALA A 163 -20.22 42.76 6.63
N THR A 164 -20.11 43.55 5.56
CA THR A 164 -20.21 43.05 4.18
C THR A 164 -18.91 42.36 3.76
N GLU A 165 -17.76 42.94 4.07
CA GLU A 165 -16.45 42.37 3.69
C GLU A 165 -16.08 41.16 4.56
N THR A 166 -16.44 41.11 5.84
CA THR A 166 -16.26 39.88 6.65
C THR A 166 -17.11 38.73 6.13
N ALA A 167 -18.39 38.97 5.83
CA ALA A 167 -19.28 37.96 5.24
C ALA A 167 -18.77 37.46 3.87
N ARG A 168 -18.17 38.35 3.06
CA ARG A 168 -17.51 38.00 1.80
C ARG A 168 -16.27 37.14 2.02
N ILE A 169 -15.40 37.50 2.96
CA ILE A 169 -14.19 36.74 3.31
C ILE A 169 -14.56 35.34 3.81
N ASP A 170 -15.57 35.21 4.68
CA ASP A 170 -16.01 33.91 5.17
C ASP A 170 -16.65 33.07 4.06
N GLN A 171 -17.43 33.68 3.15
CA GLN A 171 -17.94 32.99 1.96
C GLN A 171 -16.79 32.52 1.04
N GLU A 172 -15.78 33.35 0.81
CA GLU A 172 -14.63 32.98 -0.02
C GLU A 172 -13.83 31.83 0.61
N ARG A 173 -13.60 31.86 1.93
CA ARG A 173 -12.96 30.76 2.67
C ARG A 173 -13.75 29.45 2.57
N VAL A 174 -15.07 29.50 2.69
CA VAL A 174 -15.94 28.32 2.52
C VAL A 174 -15.85 27.75 1.10
N VAL A 175 -15.76 28.60 0.08
CA VAL A 175 -15.53 28.16 -1.31
C VAL A 175 -14.15 27.54 -1.48
N GLN A 176 -13.09 28.20 -0.98
CA GLN A 176 -11.71 27.71 -1.05
C GLN A 176 -11.56 26.34 -0.37
N THR A 177 -12.09 26.15 0.85
CA THR A 177 -12.08 24.84 1.54
C THR A 177 -12.85 23.79 0.73
N ARG A 178 -14.03 24.11 0.21
CA ARG A 178 -14.84 23.19 -0.59
C ARG A 178 -14.15 22.77 -1.89
N ASP A 179 -13.43 23.67 -2.55
CA ASP A 179 -12.67 23.35 -3.76
C ASP A 179 -11.39 22.55 -3.45
N ILE A 180 -10.73 22.79 -2.30
CA ILE A 180 -9.64 21.93 -1.79
C ILE A 180 -10.15 20.52 -1.52
N ASP A 181 -11.25 20.37 -0.75
CA ASP A 181 -11.86 19.07 -0.44
C ASP A 181 -12.25 18.30 -1.72
N LYS A 182 -12.86 19.00 -2.67
CA LYS A 182 -13.24 18.45 -3.97
C LYS A 182 -12.03 18.01 -4.78
N ASN A 183 -10.96 18.80 -4.82
CA ASN A 183 -9.74 18.44 -5.53
C ASN A 183 -9.06 17.24 -4.88
N LEU A 184 -9.01 17.18 -3.54
CA LEU A 184 -8.47 16.04 -2.79
C LEU A 184 -9.26 14.75 -3.07
N ILE A 185 -10.59 14.81 -3.15
CA ILE A 185 -11.45 13.67 -3.52
C ILE A 185 -11.19 13.21 -4.96
N VAL A 186 -10.98 14.14 -5.90
CA VAL A 186 -10.66 13.82 -7.30
C VAL A 186 -9.26 13.21 -7.43
N GLU A 187 -8.26 13.78 -6.75
CA GLU A 187 -6.87 13.32 -6.78
C GLU A 187 -6.72 11.93 -6.13
N THR A 188 -7.31 11.72 -4.95
CA THR A 188 -7.31 10.39 -4.31
C THR A 188 -8.01 9.33 -5.17
N ALA A 189 -9.14 9.65 -5.81
CA ALA A 189 -9.81 8.74 -6.74
C ALA A 189 -8.96 8.44 -7.99
N GLN A 190 -8.22 9.43 -8.52
CA GLN A 190 -7.29 9.22 -9.64
C GLN A 190 -6.08 8.36 -9.25
N ILE A 191 -5.54 8.54 -8.04
CA ILE A 191 -4.46 7.71 -7.49
C ILE A 191 -4.92 6.27 -7.32
N ASP A 192 -6.09 6.04 -6.71
CA ASP A 192 -6.63 4.69 -6.53
C ASP A 192 -6.99 4.02 -7.87
N GLN A 193 -7.55 4.75 -8.84
CA GLN A 193 -7.78 4.23 -10.19
C GLN A 193 -6.46 3.83 -10.86
N THR A 194 -5.43 4.68 -10.78
CA THR A 194 -4.10 4.42 -11.35
C THR A 194 -3.47 3.18 -10.71
N ARG A 195 -3.58 3.06 -9.37
CA ARG A 195 -3.09 1.92 -8.60
C ARG A 195 -3.81 0.61 -8.96
N GLN A 196 -5.13 0.65 -9.15
CA GLN A 196 -5.90 -0.52 -9.61
C GLN A 196 -5.48 -0.96 -11.02
N VAL A 197 -5.27 -0.03 -11.95
CA VAL A 197 -4.76 -0.33 -13.30
C VAL A 197 -3.37 -0.96 -13.24
N GLN A 198 -2.44 -0.38 -12.47
CA GLN A 198 -1.09 -0.92 -12.28
C GLN A 198 -1.12 -2.32 -11.65
N GLN A 199 -1.94 -2.56 -10.63
CA GLN A 199 -2.07 -3.90 -10.04
C GLN A 199 -2.63 -4.90 -11.06
N ALA A 200 -3.66 -4.55 -11.82
CA ALA A 200 -4.22 -5.42 -12.85
C ALA A 200 -3.22 -5.72 -13.98
N GLU A 201 -2.36 -4.77 -14.34
CA GLU A 201 -1.28 -4.96 -15.32
C GLU A 201 -0.15 -5.84 -14.78
N ILE A 202 0.24 -5.68 -13.52
CA ILE A 202 1.21 -6.57 -12.83
C ILE A 202 0.64 -7.99 -12.73
N GLU A 203 -0.61 -8.17 -12.29
CA GLU A 203 -1.26 -9.47 -12.24
C GLU A 203 -1.38 -10.12 -13.62
N ARG A 204 -1.69 -9.34 -14.67
CA ARG A 204 -1.72 -9.84 -16.06
C ARG A 204 -0.33 -10.29 -16.51
N THR A 205 0.70 -9.52 -16.20
CA THR A 205 2.10 -9.83 -16.55
C THR A 205 2.56 -11.11 -15.86
N LEU A 206 2.33 -11.22 -14.54
CA LEU A 206 2.63 -12.43 -13.76
C LEU A 206 1.89 -13.67 -14.28
N ARG A 207 0.61 -13.54 -14.69
CA ARG A 207 -0.15 -14.65 -15.30
C ARG A 207 0.42 -15.07 -16.66
N VAL A 208 0.94 -14.13 -17.45
CA VAL A 208 1.60 -14.43 -18.74
C VAL A 208 2.96 -15.08 -18.51
N GLU A 209 3.78 -14.58 -17.58
CA GLU A 209 5.09 -15.16 -17.28
C GLU A 209 4.99 -16.55 -16.65
N THR A 210 4.07 -16.76 -15.69
CA THR A 210 3.85 -18.09 -15.10
C THR A 210 3.32 -19.10 -16.12
N ALA A 211 2.39 -18.71 -17.00
CA ALA A 211 1.93 -19.56 -18.10
C ALA A 211 3.08 -19.89 -19.09
N ARG A 212 3.91 -18.90 -19.42
CA ARG A 212 5.10 -19.08 -20.27
C ARG A 212 6.12 -20.03 -19.63
N LEU A 213 6.45 -19.84 -18.36
CA LEU A 213 7.39 -20.70 -17.64
C LEU A 213 6.87 -22.14 -17.54
N GLY A 214 5.57 -22.34 -17.31
CA GLY A 214 4.93 -23.66 -17.36
C GLY A 214 5.01 -24.31 -18.75
N GLN A 215 4.82 -23.55 -19.83
CA GLN A 215 5.02 -24.05 -21.19
C GLN A 215 6.49 -24.39 -21.47
N GLU A 216 7.44 -23.54 -21.07
CA GLU A 216 8.87 -23.82 -21.20
C GLU A 216 9.31 -25.04 -20.39
N GLN A 217 8.72 -25.28 -19.22
CA GLN A 217 8.93 -26.50 -18.42
C GLN A 217 8.39 -27.73 -19.16
N GLN A 218 7.13 -27.72 -19.61
CA GLN A 218 6.55 -28.84 -20.37
C GLN A 218 7.29 -29.16 -21.68
N VAL A 219 7.88 -28.16 -22.34
CA VAL A 219 8.74 -28.39 -23.51
C VAL A 219 10.03 -29.09 -23.08
N ARG A 220 10.72 -28.61 -22.05
CA ARG A 220 11.95 -29.23 -21.52
C ARG A 220 11.70 -30.66 -21.01
N GLU A 221 10.58 -30.91 -20.32
CA GLU A 221 10.18 -32.25 -19.87
C GLU A 221 9.99 -33.21 -21.05
N ARG A 222 9.29 -32.78 -22.11
CA ARG A 222 9.12 -33.57 -23.35
C ARG A 222 10.42 -33.76 -24.13
N GLU A 223 11.33 -32.79 -24.11
CA GLU A 223 12.66 -32.93 -24.71
C GLU A 223 13.51 -33.94 -23.92
N ILE A 224 13.47 -33.92 -22.58
CA ILE A 224 14.13 -34.91 -21.72
C ILE A 224 13.53 -36.31 -21.93
N GLU A 225 12.20 -36.44 -21.89
CA GLU A 225 11.48 -37.70 -22.15
C GLU A 225 11.84 -38.27 -23.53
N ARG A 226 11.84 -37.42 -24.57
CA ARG A 226 12.23 -37.79 -25.93
C ARG A 226 13.69 -38.23 -26.00
N ASN A 227 14.60 -37.52 -25.35
CA ASN A 227 16.03 -37.83 -25.36
C ASN A 227 16.29 -39.15 -24.63
N LEU A 228 15.67 -39.38 -23.48
CA LEU A 228 15.71 -40.67 -22.77
C LEU A 228 15.10 -41.81 -23.60
N GLY A 229 14.00 -41.54 -24.32
CA GLY A 229 13.41 -42.50 -25.27
C GLY A 229 14.32 -42.84 -26.45
N VAL A 230 15.11 -41.88 -26.94
CA VAL A 230 16.13 -42.10 -27.98
C VAL A 230 17.35 -42.84 -27.41
N GLU A 231 17.81 -42.49 -26.21
CA GLU A 231 18.95 -43.12 -25.54
C GLU A 231 18.65 -44.58 -25.17
N THR A 232 17.50 -44.86 -24.56
CA THR A 232 17.05 -46.23 -24.28
C THR A 232 16.86 -47.07 -25.54
N ALA A 233 16.33 -46.49 -26.63
CA ALA A 233 16.27 -47.17 -27.93
C ALA A 233 17.65 -47.45 -28.53
N GLN A 234 18.62 -46.53 -28.38
CA GLN A 234 20.01 -46.74 -28.80
C GLN A 234 20.71 -47.82 -27.97
N ILE A 235 20.51 -47.84 -26.64
CA ILE A 235 21.03 -48.88 -25.75
C ILE A 235 20.45 -50.24 -26.13
N ALA A 236 19.12 -50.36 -26.25
CA ALA A 236 18.48 -51.61 -26.67
C ALA A 236 18.92 -52.07 -28.08
N GLN A 237 19.20 -51.14 -29.00
CA GLN A 237 19.78 -51.46 -30.31
C GLN A 237 21.23 -51.95 -30.18
N GLN A 238 22.06 -51.34 -29.33
CA GLN A 238 23.43 -51.78 -29.08
C GLN A 238 23.47 -53.15 -28.40
N GLU A 239 22.63 -53.39 -27.40
CA GLU A 239 22.46 -54.69 -26.74
C GLU A 239 22.01 -55.76 -27.74
N ALA A 240 21.01 -55.49 -28.58
CA ALA A 240 20.56 -56.43 -29.61
C ALA A 240 21.62 -56.73 -30.69
N VAL A 241 22.54 -55.79 -30.96
CA VAL A 241 23.72 -56.03 -31.81
C VAL A 241 24.76 -56.87 -31.08
N GLN A 242 25.10 -56.53 -29.82
CA GLN A 242 26.05 -57.30 -29.01
C GLN A 242 25.61 -58.74 -28.79
N VAL A 243 24.33 -58.98 -28.48
CA VAL A 243 23.76 -60.33 -28.36
C VAL A 243 23.92 -61.08 -29.67
N ARG A 244 23.61 -60.48 -30.82
CA ARG A 244 23.80 -61.10 -32.14
C ARG A 244 25.25 -61.40 -32.48
N ASP A 245 26.17 -60.52 -32.12
CA ASP A 245 27.61 -60.75 -32.35
C ASP A 245 28.16 -61.85 -31.42
N VAL A 246 27.66 -61.97 -30.19
CA VAL A 246 27.94 -63.08 -29.28
C VAL A 246 27.33 -64.40 -29.77
N GLU A 247 26.06 -64.40 -30.20
CA GLU A 247 25.41 -65.56 -30.84
C GLU A 247 26.20 -66.03 -32.06
N ARG A 248 26.67 -65.08 -32.90
CA ARG A 248 27.45 -65.35 -34.10
C ARG A 248 28.85 -65.88 -33.78
N ALA A 249 29.51 -65.34 -32.75
CA ALA A 249 30.79 -65.85 -32.27
C ALA A 249 30.63 -67.28 -31.73
N LEU A 250 29.60 -67.52 -30.91
CA LEU A 250 29.27 -68.85 -30.37
C LEU A 250 28.93 -69.85 -31.48
N ALA A 251 28.14 -69.46 -32.48
CA ALA A 251 27.84 -70.28 -33.65
C ALA A 251 29.09 -70.60 -34.50
N THR A 252 30.04 -69.66 -34.58
CA THR A 252 31.31 -69.88 -35.29
C THR A 252 32.22 -70.83 -34.52
N GLU A 253 32.36 -70.66 -33.20
CA GLU A 253 33.24 -71.49 -32.38
C GLU A 253 32.64 -72.89 -32.13
N THR A 254 31.31 -73.04 -32.03
CA THR A 254 30.66 -74.37 -32.02
C THR A 254 30.84 -75.10 -33.34
N ALA A 255 30.64 -74.44 -34.49
CA ALA A 255 30.94 -75.03 -35.80
C ALA A 255 32.42 -75.43 -35.94
N ARG A 256 33.34 -74.66 -35.37
CA ARG A 256 34.78 -74.99 -35.31
C ARG A 256 35.06 -76.19 -34.40
N ILE A 257 34.45 -76.26 -33.21
CA ILE A 257 34.58 -77.40 -32.28
C ILE A 257 34.02 -78.68 -32.92
N ASP A 258 32.89 -78.61 -33.63
CA ASP A 258 32.31 -79.77 -34.31
C ASP A 258 33.09 -80.14 -35.58
N GLN A 259 33.73 -79.19 -36.27
CA GLN A 259 34.73 -79.48 -37.30
C GLN A 259 35.95 -80.19 -36.69
N GLU A 260 36.48 -79.72 -35.57
CA GLU A 260 37.64 -80.32 -34.90
C GLU A 260 37.32 -81.74 -34.38
N ARG A 261 36.16 -81.93 -33.74
CA ARG A 261 35.63 -83.26 -33.40
C ARG A 261 35.50 -84.15 -34.63
N GLY A 262 34.98 -83.62 -35.74
CA GLY A 262 34.85 -84.34 -37.01
C GLY A 262 36.18 -84.62 -37.73
N ILE A 263 37.28 -84.02 -37.30
CA ILE A 263 38.65 -84.39 -37.68
C ILE A 263 39.15 -85.47 -36.71
N GLN A 264 39.01 -85.25 -35.39
CA GLN A 264 39.42 -86.21 -34.36
C GLN A 264 38.74 -87.58 -34.54
N THR A 265 37.44 -87.65 -34.85
CA THR A 265 36.75 -88.92 -35.12
C THR A 265 37.29 -89.61 -36.38
N ARG A 266 37.64 -88.86 -37.42
CA ARG A 266 38.26 -89.42 -38.65
C ARG A 266 39.68 -89.91 -38.41
N ASP A 267 40.47 -89.22 -37.60
CA ASP A 267 41.80 -89.71 -37.21
C ASP A 267 41.69 -90.92 -36.27
N ILE A 268 40.68 -91.00 -35.40
CA ILE A 268 40.38 -92.21 -34.61
C ILE A 268 39.96 -93.37 -35.52
N GLU A 269 39.02 -93.17 -36.46
CA GLU A 269 38.62 -94.20 -37.44
C GLU A 269 39.82 -94.68 -38.28
N LYS A 270 40.63 -93.75 -38.77
CA LYS A 270 41.85 -94.04 -39.53
C LYS A 270 42.88 -94.81 -38.71
N ASN A 271 43.09 -94.43 -37.45
CA ASN A 271 43.98 -95.16 -36.55
C ASN A 271 43.45 -96.56 -36.24
N LEU A 272 42.13 -96.72 -36.03
CA LEU A 272 41.47 -98.01 -35.84
C LEU A 272 41.58 -98.90 -37.10
N ILE A 273 41.48 -98.32 -38.30
CA ILE A 273 41.70 -99.04 -39.57
C ILE A 273 43.17 -99.48 -39.70
N VAL A 274 44.13 -98.66 -39.28
CA VAL A 274 45.56 -99.04 -39.25
C VAL A 274 45.83 -100.12 -38.20
N GLU A 275 45.25 -100.01 -37.00
CA GLU A 275 45.42 -100.98 -35.92
C GLU A 275 44.77 -102.33 -36.24
N THR A 276 43.54 -102.33 -36.78
CA THR A 276 42.89 -103.57 -37.26
C THR A 276 43.66 -104.21 -38.42
N ALA A 277 44.20 -103.43 -39.37
CA ALA A 277 45.08 -103.96 -40.42
C ALA A 277 46.39 -104.55 -39.85
N GLN A 278 46.98 -103.95 -38.81
CA GLN A 278 48.15 -104.51 -38.11
C GLN A 278 47.81 -105.80 -37.34
N ILE A 279 46.63 -105.88 -36.71
CA ILE A 279 46.13 -107.07 -36.02
C ILE A 279 45.91 -108.21 -37.03
N ASP A 280 45.22 -107.95 -38.15
CA ASP A 280 45.01 -108.96 -39.20
C ASP A 280 46.34 -109.38 -39.86
N GLN A 281 47.28 -108.46 -40.09
CA GLN A 281 48.63 -108.80 -40.56
C GLN A 281 49.37 -109.70 -39.56
N THR A 282 49.33 -109.38 -38.27
CA THR A 282 49.96 -110.17 -37.19
C THR A 282 49.33 -111.55 -37.09
N ARG A 283 48.01 -111.64 -37.17
CA ARG A 283 47.24 -112.89 -37.19
C ARG A 283 47.58 -113.73 -38.42
N GLN A 284 47.68 -113.13 -39.61
CA GLN A 284 48.03 -113.84 -40.84
C GLN A 284 49.46 -114.43 -40.79
N VAL A 285 50.40 -113.73 -40.13
CA VAL A 285 51.73 -114.29 -39.83
C VAL A 285 51.63 -115.49 -38.90
N GLN A 286 50.86 -115.40 -37.81
CA GLN A 286 50.66 -116.52 -36.88
C GLN A 286 49.99 -117.73 -37.55
N GLU A 287 48.96 -117.53 -38.38
CA GLU A 287 48.32 -118.60 -39.16
C GLU A 287 49.33 -119.28 -40.11
N ALA A 288 50.22 -118.51 -40.76
CA ALA A 288 51.27 -119.04 -41.63
C ALA A 288 52.38 -119.81 -40.86
N GLU A 289 52.71 -119.38 -39.64
CA GLU A 289 53.65 -120.10 -38.77
C GLU A 289 53.06 -121.45 -38.29
N ILE A 290 51.79 -121.47 -37.85
CA ILE A 290 51.08 -122.68 -37.44
C ILE A 290 51.05 -123.71 -38.59
N GLN A 291 50.75 -123.28 -39.81
CA GLN A 291 50.77 -124.15 -41.00
C GLN A 291 52.18 -124.71 -41.29
N ARG A 292 53.25 -123.92 -41.08
CA ARG A 292 54.63 -124.43 -41.18
C ARG A 292 54.90 -125.51 -40.13
N THR A 293 54.56 -125.30 -38.87
CA THR A 293 54.77 -126.32 -37.82
C THR A 293 54.03 -127.62 -38.14
N LEU A 294 52.79 -127.52 -38.63
CA LEU A 294 51.95 -128.68 -38.94
C LEU A 294 52.48 -129.51 -40.11
N THR A 295 53.02 -128.87 -41.16
CA THR A 295 53.66 -129.59 -42.29
C THR A 295 54.96 -130.30 -41.89
N VAL A 296 55.71 -129.79 -40.92
CA VAL A 296 56.95 -130.42 -40.41
C VAL A 296 56.64 -131.71 -39.62
N GLU A 297 55.65 -131.70 -38.73
CA GLU A 297 55.25 -132.91 -37.99
C GLU A 297 54.63 -133.97 -38.91
N GLN A 298 53.87 -133.58 -39.94
CA GLN A 298 53.37 -134.53 -40.94
C GLN A 298 54.49 -135.23 -41.72
N ALA A 299 55.56 -134.50 -42.09
CA ALA A 299 56.72 -135.09 -42.75
C ALA A 299 57.47 -136.09 -41.85
N ARG A 300 57.58 -135.80 -40.55
CA ARG A 300 58.19 -136.69 -39.55
C ARG A 300 57.43 -138.01 -39.40
N ILE A 301 56.10 -137.96 -39.26
CA ILE A 301 55.25 -139.16 -39.09
C ILE A 301 55.37 -140.10 -40.31
N ALA A 302 55.42 -139.55 -41.52
CA ALA A 302 55.58 -140.34 -42.75
C ALA A 302 56.93 -141.09 -42.81
N GLN A 303 58.01 -140.49 -42.29
CA GLN A 303 59.33 -141.11 -42.25
C GLN A 303 59.39 -142.28 -41.25
N GLU A 304 58.68 -142.18 -40.13
CA GLU A 304 58.65 -143.19 -39.06
C GLU A 304 57.94 -144.49 -39.53
N GLN A 305 56.84 -144.35 -40.28
CA GLN A 305 56.11 -145.48 -40.87
C GLN A 305 56.94 -146.29 -41.88
N GLN A 306 57.81 -145.64 -42.65
CA GLN A 306 58.60 -146.30 -43.71
C GLN A 306 59.68 -147.25 -43.15
N VAL A 307 60.06 -147.11 -41.87
CA VAL A 307 61.05 -147.98 -41.21
C VAL A 307 60.44 -149.31 -40.78
N MET A 308 59.18 -149.31 -40.31
CA MET A 308 58.49 -150.51 -39.80
C MET A 308 58.31 -151.57 -40.90
N VAL A 309 57.81 -151.18 -42.08
CA VAL A 309 57.53 -152.11 -43.19
C VAL A 309 58.77 -152.92 -43.60
N ARG A 310 59.96 -152.31 -43.56
CA ARG A 310 61.25 -152.98 -43.87
C ARG A 310 61.67 -154.03 -42.84
N GLY A 311 61.05 -154.07 -41.66
CA GLY A 311 61.27 -155.12 -40.67
C GLY A 311 60.50 -156.40 -40.98
N GLU A 312 59.28 -156.27 -41.52
CA GLU A 312 58.32 -157.37 -41.65
C GLU A 312 58.64 -158.30 -42.82
N ASP A 313 59.11 -157.76 -43.95
CA ASP A 313 59.53 -158.51 -45.15
C ASP A 313 60.53 -159.65 -44.86
N ARG A 314 61.38 -159.49 -43.83
CA ARG A 314 62.40 -160.50 -43.48
C ARG A 314 61.84 -161.76 -42.83
N ASN A 315 60.65 -161.69 -42.22
CA ASN A 315 60.06 -162.84 -41.53
C ASN A 315 59.32 -163.79 -42.50
N ILE A 316 58.87 -163.29 -43.65
CA ILE A 316 58.09 -164.05 -44.63
C ILE A 316 58.96 -165.15 -45.30
N ALA A 317 60.21 -164.82 -45.65
CA ALA A 317 61.13 -165.72 -46.35
C ALA A 317 61.57 -166.98 -45.56
N VAL A 318 61.21 -167.09 -44.28
CA VAL A 318 61.50 -168.27 -43.44
C VAL A 318 60.37 -169.31 -43.55
N TYR A 319 59.11 -168.89 -43.74
CA TYR A 319 57.96 -169.78 -43.75
C TYR A 319 57.85 -170.65 -45.01
N GLU A 320 58.28 -170.15 -46.18
CA GLU A 320 58.11 -170.88 -47.45
C GLU A 320 58.87 -172.21 -47.46
N ARG A 321 60.04 -172.29 -46.80
CA ARG A 321 60.87 -173.51 -46.76
C ARG A 321 60.30 -174.66 -45.92
N GLN A 322 59.27 -174.42 -45.12
CA GLN A 322 58.60 -175.48 -44.35
C GLN A 322 57.47 -176.16 -45.13
N ARG A 323 56.99 -175.56 -46.22
CA ARG A 323 55.79 -176.05 -46.94
C ARG A 323 56.06 -177.21 -47.89
N ASP A 324 57.31 -177.37 -48.35
CA ASP A 324 57.69 -178.42 -49.30
C ASP A 324 57.87 -179.80 -48.65
N THR A 325 58.08 -179.86 -47.33
CA THR A 325 58.32 -181.12 -46.61
C THR A 325 57.06 -181.95 -46.34
N GLU A 326 55.86 -181.35 -46.25
CA GLU A 326 54.62 -182.10 -45.99
C GLU A 326 54.04 -182.75 -47.27
N HIS A 327 54.21 -182.12 -48.44
CA HIS A 327 53.61 -182.61 -49.69
C HIS A 327 54.16 -183.95 -50.18
N ALA A 328 55.38 -184.34 -49.77
CA ALA A 328 55.95 -185.65 -50.06
C ALA A 328 55.26 -186.80 -49.29
N GLU A 329 54.55 -186.49 -48.21
CA GLU A 329 53.85 -187.46 -47.36
C GLU A 329 52.32 -187.44 -47.55
N ARG A 330 51.76 -186.58 -48.41
CA ARG A 330 50.35 -186.73 -48.87
C ARG A 330 50.18 -187.82 -49.94
N ASN A 331 50.70 -188.99 -49.58
CA ASN A 331 50.30 -190.35 -49.92
C ASN A 331 49.52 -190.62 -51.22
N LYS A 332 49.93 -191.57 -52.06
CA LYS A 332 50.07 -193.02 -51.74
C LYS A 332 48.79 -193.69 -51.17
N LEU A 333 47.67 -192.97 -51.02
CA LEU A 333 46.41 -193.49 -50.42
C LEU A 333 45.25 -193.63 -51.42
N GLU A 334 45.35 -193.04 -52.61
CA GLU A 334 44.28 -193.12 -53.64
C GLU A 334 44.62 -194.11 -54.77
N ALA A 335 45.78 -194.79 -54.68
CA ALA A 335 46.19 -195.87 -55.58
C ALA A 335 45.55 -197.23 -55.25
N GLU A 336 44.59 -197.29 -54.32
CA GLU A 336 43.92 -198.53 -53.86
C GLU A 336 42.49 -198.70 -54.38
N ALA A 337 41.84 -197.67 -54.95
CA ALA A 337 40.45 -197.74 -55.41
C ALA A 337 40.27 -198.29 -56.86
N ASP A 338 41.36 -198.46 -57.61
CA ASP A 338 41.37 -198.62 -59.07
C ASP A 338 41.13 -200.08 -59.55
N LYS A 339 40.34 -200.89 -58.80
CA LYS A 339 40.25 -202.36 -59.03
C LYS A 339 38.88 -203.04 -58.88
N SER A 340 37.80 -202.34 -58.51
CA SER A 340 36.50 -203.01 -58.27
C SER A 340 35.27 -202.15 -58.58
N GLU A 341 34.90 -202.05 -59.87
CA GLU A 341 33.66 -202.66 -60.39
C GLU A 341 33.50 -202.39 -61.89
N ALA A 342 33.66 -203.44 -62.71
CA ALA A 342 33.54 -203.37 -64.18
C ALA A 342 32.71 -204.55 -64.73
N MET A 343 31.61 -204.91 -64.05
CA MET A 343 30.95 -206.21 -64.25
C MET A 343 29.43 -206.19 -64.60
N VAL A 344 28.75 -205.03 -64.60
CA VAL A 344 27.35 -204.89 -65.08
C VAL A 344 27.19 -203.57 -65.84
N ASN A 345 27.10 -203.47 -67.18
CA ASN A 345 27.02 -204.43 -68.28
C ASN A 345 25.61 -204.96 -68.67
N VAL A 346 25.09 -204.41 -69.77
CA VAL A 346 24.09 -204.97 -70.73
C VAL A 346 22.70 -205.39 -70.21
N THR A 347 21.84 -204.42 -69.91
CA THR A 347 20.37 -204.38 -70.16
C THR A 347 19.85 -203.02 -69.65
N ALA A 348 18.85 -202.33 -70.22
CA ALA A 348 18.14 -202.37 -71.50
C ALA A 348 17.66 -200.91 -71.77
N VAL A 349 17.52 -200.30 -72.95
CA VAL A 349 17.02 -200.73 -74.27
C VAL A 349 15.57 -201.20 -74.23
N GLN A 350 14.70 -200.46 -74.93
CA GLN A 350 13.23 -200.56 -74.92
C GLN A 350 12.62 -200.19 -73.56
N ARG A 351 12.14 -198.94 -73.40
CA ARG A 351 10.90 -198.36 -73.98
C ARG A 351 9.65 -198.70 -73.16
N THR A 352 8.87 -197.65 -72.89
CA THR A 352 7.40 -197.66 -72.89
C THR A 352 6.73 -198.87 -72.25
N ARG A 353 6.57 -198.78 -70.93
CA ARG A 353 5.22 -198.74 -70.36
C ARG A 353 5.22 -197.97 -69.05
N GLU A 354 4.00 -197.70 -68.58
CA GLU A 354 3.58 -196.99 -67.37
C GLU A 354 4.55 -195.94 -66.74
N ALA A 355 4.29 -194.63 -66.66
CA ALA A 355 3.07 -193.83 -66.90
C ALA A 355 1.82 -194.32 -66.14
N GLU A 356 1.34 -193.53 -65.18
CA GLU A 356 0.36 -193.98 -64.18
C GLU A 356 1.02 -194.95 -63.16
N TRP A 357 0.74 -194.89 -61.87
CA TRP A 357 -0.24 -194.03 -61.17
C TRP A 357 0.24 -193.70 -59.75
N GLN A 358 -0.62 -192.97 -59.00
CA GLN A 358 -0.59 -192.79 -57.54
C GLN A 358 0.81 -192.94 -56.88
N ARG A 359 1.66 -191.92 -56.89
CA ARG A 359 1.65 -190.76 -55.95
C ARG A 359 1.61 -191.10 -54.46
N GLU A 360 1.57 -192.37 -54.07
CA GLU A 360 1.38 -192.80 -52.69
C GLU A 360 2.61 -193.58 -52.17
N VAL A 361 3.46 -192.83 -51.45
CA VAL A 361 4.38 -193.33 -50.42
C VAL A 361 5.62 -194.14 -50.85
N SER A 362 6.78 -193.61 -50.45
CA SER A 362 8.07 -194.28 -50.20
C SER A 362 9.04 -194.60 -51.37
N VAL A 363 10.33 -194.49 -51.03
CA VAL A 363 11.53 -195.02 -51.72
C VAL A 363 11.79 -194.60 -53.19
N ILE A 364 11.99 -193.30 -53.41
CA ILE A 364 13.01 -192.76 -54.34
C ILE A 364 13.61 -191.54 -53.62
N ASN A 365 14.75 -191.56 -52.91
CA ASN A 365 15.87 -192.52 -52.81
C ASN A 365 16.69 -192.72 -54.10
N ALA A 366 18.00 -192.91 -53.92
CA ALA A 366 19.03 -193.16 -54.93
C ALA A 366 19.31 -192.03 -55.96
N GLU A 367 20.56 -191.56 -55.91
CA GLU A 367 21.50 -191.52 -57.05
C GLU A 367 21.16 -190.74 -58.33
N GLY A 368 22.13 -189.89 -58.74
CA GLY A 368 22.54 -189.88 -60.14
C GLY A 368 22.43 -188.54 -60.89
N GLN A 369 23.61 -187.94 -61.11
CA GLN A 369 23.95 -187.18 -62.33
C GLN A 369 23.10 -185.94 -62.67
N ALA A 370 23.52 -184.78 -62.16
CA ALA A 370 23.18 -183.46 -62.71
C ALA A 370 24.47 -182.69 -63.10
N VAL A 371 25.06 -183.11 -64.23
CA VAL A 371 26.06 -182.44 -65.12
C VAL A 371 27.06 -181.44 -64.47
N PRO A 372 28.39 -181.68 -64.59
CA PRO A 372 29.39 -180.76 -64.04
C PRO A 372 29.41 -179.42 -64.80
N ILE A 373 29.31 -178.30 -64.07
CA ILE A 373 29.57 -176.97 -64.61
C ILE A 373 30.63 -176.25 -63.77
N GLU A 374 31.64 -175.77 -64.47
CA GLU A 374 32.73 -174.96 -63.95
C GLU A 374 32.27 -173.55 -63.54
N ARG A 375 32.86 -173.08 -62.43
CA ARG A 375 33.35 -171.70 -62.19
C ARG A 375 32.35 -170.56 -61.91
N LEU A 376 32.87 -169.65 -61.06
CA LEU A 376 32.36 -168.35 -60.59
C LEU A 376 31.33 -168.41 -59.45
N ALA A 377 31.67 -167.68 -58.37
CA ALA A 377 30.91 -167.51 -57.13
C ALA A 377 30.69 -168.82 -56.31
N GLU A 378 30.25 -168.82 -55.04
CA GLU A 378 29.88 -167.71 -54.15
C GLU A 378 30.14 -168.04 -52.66
N ALA A 379 31.14 -167.42 -52.02
CA ALA A 379 31.39 -167.61 -50.57
C ALA A 379 32.04 -166.40 -49.85
N ILE A 380 32.08 -165.22 -50.50
CA ILE A 380 32.68 -163.98 -49.95
C ILE A 380 31.68 -163.16 -49.09
N LEU A 381 30.45 -163.68 -48.88
CA LEU A 381 29.27 -162.87 -48.58
C LEU A 381 28.60 -163.04 -47.19
N SER A 382 29.12 -163.91 -46.33
CA SER A 382 28.44 -164.32 -45.08
C SER A 382 29.05 -163.81 -43.77
N GLU A 383 30.37 -163.76 -43.61
CA GLU A 383 30.97 -163.35 -42.31
C GLU A 383 31.35 -161.86 -42.24
N ALA A 384 31.43 -161.17 -43.39
CA ALA A 384 31.52 -159.71 -43.48
C ALA A 384 30.23 -158.96 -43.08
N ARG A 385 29.40 -159.55 -42.21
CA ARG A 385 28.07 -159.07 -41.80
C ARG A 385 27.79 -159.14 -40.29
N ALA A 386 28.64 -159.77 -39.47
CA ALA A 386 28.22 -160.22 -38.13
C ALA A 386 28.75 -159.42 -36.92
N LYS A 387 29.70 -158.47 -37.08
CA LYS A 387 30.31 -157.77 -35.92
C LYS A 387 30.56 -156.26 -36.03
N ALA A 388 30.27 -155.64 -37.18
CA ALA A 388 30.29 -154.17 -37.30
C ALA A 388 29.14 -153.47 -36.54
N GLU A 389 28.12 -154.24 -36.12
CA GLU A 389 26.91 -153.71 -35.46
C GLU A 389 27.12 -153.33 -33.98
N GLY A 390 28.22 -153.78 -33.34
CA GLY A 390 28.44 -153.60 -31.90
C GLY A 390 28.81 -152.16 -31.47
N GLU A 391 29.53 -151.41 -32.32
CA GLU A 391 30.13 -150.12 -31.91
C GLU A 391 29.19 -148.92 -32.12
N LEU A 392 28.18 -149.04 -32.99
CA LEU A 392 27.26 -147.94 -33.34
C LEU A 392 26.34 -147.52 -32.17
N ALA A 393 26.04 -148.41 -31.23
CA ALA A 393 25.05 -148.18 -30.18
C ALA A 393 25.47 -147.12 -29.14
N HIS A 394 26.76 -146.84 -28.97
CA HIS A 394 27.26 -146.10 -27.80
C HIS A 394 27.30 -144.57 -27.97
N LEU A 395 27.10 -144.04 -29.19
CA LEU A 395 27.40 -142.64 -29.54
C LEU A 395 26.20 -141.67 -29.54
N GLN A 396 24.98 -142.11 -29.23
CA GLN A 396 23.76 -141.29 -29.43
C GLN A 396 23.26 -140.48 -28.20
N ALA A 397 23.92 -140.54 -27.05
CA ALA A 397 23.49 -139.88 -25.80
C ALA A 397 23.80 -138.36 -25.70
N ARG A 398 23.31 -137.54 -26.65
CA ARG A 398 23.59 -136.08 -26.79
C ARG A 398 22.65 -135.12 -26.01
N ASN A 399 23.24 -134.08 -25.38
CA ASN A 399 22.95 -132.61 -25.35
C ASN A 399 21.51 -131.96 -25.40
N SER A 400 21.15 -131.02 -24.47
CA SER A 400 20.14 -129.87 -24.65
C SER A 400 19.88 -128.84 -23.45
N ALA A 401 19.78 -127.48 -23.67
CA ALA A 401 19.14 -126.27 -22.91
C ALA A 401 19.79 -125.52 -21.64
N GLU A 402 19.50 -124.28 -21.06
CA GLU A 402 18.97 -122.87 -21.41
C GLU A 402 19.27 -121.63 -20.40
N GLN A 403 18.46 -120.50 -20.18
CA GLN A 403 18.92 -119.06 -19.83
C GLN A 403 18.03 -117.94 -19.02
N ARG A 404 18.61 -116.74 -18.54
CA ARG A 404 18.17 -115.23 -18.37
C ARG A 404 17.52 -114.44 -17.11
N VAL A 405 17.65 -113.03 -16.96
CA VAL A 405 16.78 -111.87 -16.30
C VAL A 405 17.46 -110.55 -15.59
N LEU A 406 16.76 -109.45 -15.08
CA LEU A 406 17.18 -107.98 -14.67
C LEU A 406 16.18 -107.17 -13.64
N VAL A 407 16.09 -105.89 -13.04
CA VAL A 407 16.60 -104.41 -12.82
C VAL A 407 16.03 -103.73 -11.43
N GLN A 408 15.90 -102.45 -10.84
CA GLN A 408 16.15 -100.89 -10.84
C GLN A 408 15.64 -100.16 -9.46
N GLU A 409 15.52 -98.83 -8.97
CA GLU A 409 16.00 -97.36 -9.10
C GLU A 409 15.40 -96.23 -8.04
N ALA A 410 15.88 -94.92 -7.89
CA ALA A 410 15.26 -93.56 -7.42
C ALA A 410 15.55 -92.64 -6.09
N ILE A 411 15.32 -91.27 -6.14
CA ILE A 411 15.80 -89.97 -5.44
C ILE A 411 15.19 -89.42 -4.05
N MET A 412 15.87 -88.48 -3.30
CA MET A 412 15.32 -87.57 -2.21
C MET A 412 16.19 -86.32 -1.75
N GLU A 413 15.75 -85.02 -1.84
CA GLU A 413 16.43 -83.81 -1.23
C GLU A 413 15.62 -82.45 -1.24
N LEU A 414 15.51 -81.71 -0.10
CA LEU A 414 15.19 -80.23 0.02
C LEU A 414 15.39 -79.71 1.49
N ILE A 415 15.75 -78.41 1.72
CA ILE A 415 16.25 -77.84 3.00
C ILE A 415 15.65 -76.41 3.30
N GLU A 416 15.96 -75.82 4.48
CA GLU A 416 15.69 -74.44 5.01
C GLU A 416 14.31 -74.14 5.65
N ALA A 417 14.14 -73.21 6.61
CA ALA A 417 15.00 -72.68 7.70
C ALA A 417 14.11 -71.85 8.69
N SER A 418 14.53 -71.65 9.95
CA SER A 418 13.72 -70.99 11.00
C SER A 418 14.28 -69.63 11.50
N PRO A 419 13.46 -68.57 11.65
CA PRO A 419 13.88 -67.30 12.25
C PRO A 419 13.52 -67.18 13.74
N GLU A 420 14.45 -66.69 14.57
CA GLU A 420 14.19 -66.27 15.96
C GLU A 420 13.77 -64.79 16.06
N LEU A 421 13.20 -64.39 17.19
CA LEU A 421 12.37 -63.17 17.32
C LEU A 421 12.95 -62.07 18.24
N VAL A 422 12.59 -60.82 17.92
CA VAL A 422 12.29 -59.70 18.84
C VAL A 422 13.43 -58.94 19.55
N GLU A 423 14.61 -59.48 19.83
CA GLU A 423 15.54 -58.82 20.79
C GLU A 423 16.07 -57.42 20.37
N GLN A 424 16.22 -57.11 19.07
CA GLN A 424 16.97 -55.93 18.63
C GLN A 424 16.14 -54.63 18.40
N MET A 425 14.87 -54.57 18.80
CA MET A 425 13.98 -53.41 18.53
C MET A 425 13.54 -52.58 19.76
N MET A 426 14.38 -52.41 20.80
CA MET A 426 13.95 -51.58 21.95
C MET A 426 15.06 -50.87 22.79
N LYS A 427 15.92 -50.05 22.16
CA LYS A 427 16.87 -49.15 22.89
C LYS A 427 17.38 -47.97 22.04
N PRO A 428 17.48 -46.73 22.59
CA PRO A 428 16.67 -46.18 23.68
C PRO A 428 16.17 -44.72 23.44
N VAL A 429 15.13 -44.32 24.17
CA VAL A 429 14.78 -42.90 24.37
C VAL A 429 15.52 -42.40 25.61
N GLU A 430 16.66 -41.73 25.44
CA GLU A 430 17.57 -41.45 26.58
C GLU A 430 18.42 -40.17 26.44
N ARG A 431 17.98 -39.15 25.67
CA ARG A 431 18.63 -37.82 25.63
C ARG A 431 17.65 -36.66 25.48
N ILE A 432 17.31 -36.02 26.60
CA ILE A 432 17.61 -34.61 26.91
C ILE A 432 17.28 -34.42 28.40
N ASP A 433 18.31 -34.13 29.20
CA ASP A 433 18.20 -33.76 30.61
C ASP A 433 18.40 -32.25 30.77
N SER A 434 17.47 -31.57 31.43
CA SER A 434 17.74 -30.45 32.36
C SER A 434 16.43 -29.85 32.92
N ILE A 435 16.18 -30.08 34.22
CA ILE A 435 15.09 -29.44 34.97
C ILE A 435 15.70 -28.65 36.13
N LYS A 436 15.37 -27.35 36.25
CA LYS A 436 15.54 -26.51 37.45
C LYS A 436 14.83 -25.14 37.26
N ILE A 437 14.16 -24.51 38.24
CA ILE A 437 13.40 -24.99 39.42
C ILE A 437 12.62 -23.79 40.01
N LEU A 438 11.34 -23.98 40.37
CA LEU A 438 10.49 -23.11 41.24
C LEU A 438 10.35 -21.60 40.82
N ASP A 439 9.47 -20.76 41.39
CA ASP A 439 8.67 -20.89 42.62
C ASP A 439 7.24 -20.26 42.58
N MET A 440 6.51 -20.48 43.68
CA MET A 440 5.16 -20.07 44.11
C MET A 440 4.69 -18.61 43.85
N GLY A 441 3.35 -18.45 43.78
CA GLY A 441 2.63 -17.19 44.08
C GLY A 441 1.40 -16.96 43.16
N ASN A 442 0.14 -17.27 43.52
CA ASN A 442 -0.73 -16.71 44.58
C ASN A 442 -1.16 -15.25 44.32
N THR A 443 -2.42 -14.78 44.35
CA THR A 443 -3.81 -15.36 44.39
C THR A 443 -4.79 -14.17 44.26
N GLU A 444 -6.01 -14.37 43.72
CA GLU A 444 -7.17 -13.44 43.75
C GLU A 444 -7.09 -12.05 43.07
N GLY A 445 -8.27 -11.44 42.81
CA GLY A 445 -8.43 -10.00 42.57
C GLY A 445 -8.81 -9.54 41.15
N SER A 446 -10.09 -9.24 40.92
CA SER A 446 -10.59 -8.43 39.78
C SER A 446 -10.70 -6.94 40.16
N PRO A 447 -10.92 -5.95 39.24
CA PRO A 447 -10.94 -6.00 37.76
C PRO A 447 -10.09 -4.90 37.05
N ALA A 448 -10.13 -4.92 35.70
CA ALA A 448 -10.05 -3.77 34.78
C ALA A 448 -8.81 -2.83 34.75
N GLY A 449 -8.07 -2.89 33.62
CA GLY A 449 -7.84 -1.68 32.82
C GLY A 449 -6.51 -0.93 32.92
N ARG A 450 -5.41 -1.49 32.38
CA ARG A 450 -4.32 -0.70 31.76
C ARG A 450 -3.47 -1.57 30.81
N SER A 451 -3.24 -1.08 29.59
CA SER A 451 -2.60 -1.84 28.50
C SER A 451 -1.07 -1.82 28.55
N HIS A 452 -0.45 -2.93 28.13
CA HIS A 452 1.00 -3.19 28.25
C HIS A 452 1.91 -2.19 27.49
N MET A 453 1.38 -1.45 26.52
CA MET A 453 2.11 -0.52 25.65
C MET A 453 2.80 0.63 26.41
N GLY A 454 2.23 1.10 27.52
CA GLY A 454 2.69 2.30 28.23
C GLY A 454 4.09 2.21 28.87
N ARG A 455 4.70 1.02 28.94
CA ARG A 455 6.08 0.83 29.42
C ARG A 455 7.15 0.79 28.33
N VAL A 456 6.76 0.66 27.06
CA VAL A 456 7.71 0.66 25.93
C VAL A 456 7.99 2.09 25.46
N ALA A 457 6.97 2.96 25.44
CA ALA A 457 7.10 4.35 25.00
C ALA A 457 8.14 5.15 25.82
N ASN A 458 8.09 5.09 27.15
CA ASN A 458 9.02 5.83 28.01
C ASN A 458 10.48 5.35 27.89
N ALA A 459 10.72 4.09 27.51
CA ALA A 459 12.07 3.54 27.35
C ALA A 459 12.80 4.01 26.07
N ILE A 460 12.09 4.69 25.16
CA ILE A 460 12.60 5.16 23.86
C ILE A 460 12.80 6.69 23.83
N MET A 461 12.27 7.43 24.82
CA MET A 461 12.46 8.89 24.91
C MET A 461 13.75 9.32 25.63
N ASP A 462 14.25 8.53 26.59
CA ASP A 462 15.52 8.84 27.30
C ASP A 462 16.77 8.57 26.45
N THR A 463 16.68 7.75 25.40
CA THR A 463 17.78 7.51 24.45
C THR A 463 17.81 8.63 23.40
N GLY A 464 18.45 9.75 23.76
CA GLY A 464 18.53 11.02 23.01
C GLY A 464 19.23 11.01 21.64
N VAL A 465 18.95 10.03 20.78
CA VAL A 465 19.53 9.81 19.45
C VAL A 465 18.68 10.42 18.33
N LEU A 466 17.40 10.73 18.60
CA LEU A 466 16.46 11.29 17.60
C LEU A 466 16.55 12.80 17.39
N SER A 467 17.25 13.53 18.26
CA SER A 467 17.38 15.01 18.21
C SER A 467 17.93 15.56 16.87
N PRO A 468 18.95 14.96 16.23
CA PRO A 468 19.43 15.42 14.92
C PRO A 468 18.40 15.19 13.81
N VAL A 469 17.80 13.99 13.76
CA VAL A 469 16.86 13.58 12.70
C VAL A 469 15.59 14.44 12.72
N LEU A 470 15.10 14.80 13.91
CA LEU A 470 13.98 15.72 14.06
C LEU A 470 14.33 17.14 13.56
N LYS A 471 15.56 17.63 13.80
CA LYS A 471 15.99 18.92 13.27
C LYS A 471 16.10 18.96 11.75
N GLU A 472 16.58 17.89 11.11
CA GLU A 472 16.61 17.80 9.66
C GLU A 472 15.20 17.74 9.06
N LEU A 473 14.26 17.02 9.69
CA LEU A 473 12.85 17.02 9.29
C LEU A 473 12.16 18.39 9.46
N PHE A 474 12.43 19.13 10.55
CA PHE A 474 11.85 20.47 10.73
C PHE A 474 12.45 21.51 9.76
N ASN A 475 13.76 21.45 9.48
CA ASN A 475 14.37 22.30 8.45
C ASN A 475 13.89 21.96 7.03
N PHE A 476 13.56 20.70 6.74
CA PHE A 476 13.03 20.30 5.43
C PHE A 476 11.55 20.70 5.24
N ALA A 477 10.81 20.91 6.34
CA ALA A 477 9.41 21.32 6.33
C ALA A 477 9.20 22.85 6.36
N ASP A 478 10.25 23.65 6.57
CA ASP A 478 10.21 25.11 6.75
C ASP A 478 9.23 25.56 7.86
N VAL A 479 9.19 24.81 8.97
CA VAL A 479 8.34 25.10 10.13
C VAL A 479 9.17 25.58 11.31
N ASP A 480 8.99 26.85 11.66
CA ASP A 480 9.75 27.53 12.71
C ASP A 480 9.51 26.91 14.09
N ALA A 481 10.52 26.20 14.62
CA ALA A 481 10.41 25.44 15.87
C ALA A 481 10.07 26.32 17.08
N GLN A 482 10.42 27.61 17.03
CA GLN A 482 10.09 28.62 18.03
C GLN A 482 8.56 28.78 18.16
N ALA A 483 7.86 28.94 17.02
CA ALA A 483 6.42 29.18 16.97
C ALA A 483 5.58 27.95 17.39
N VAL A 484 6.14 26.74 17.26
CA VAL A 484 5.53 25.51 17.76
C VAL A 484 5.69 25.41 19.29
N ALA A 485 6.85 25.81 19.83
CA ALA A 485 7.08 25.84 21.27
C ALA A 485 6.15 26.84 21.97
N ASP A 486 5.95 28.03 21.43
CA ASP A 486 5.03 29.04 21.98
C ASP A 486 3.57 28.55 21.98
N LYS A 487 3.11 27.89 20.91
CA LYS A 487 1.76 27.28 20.87
C LYS A 487 1.60 26.12 21.84
N LEU A 488 2.65 25.32 22.09
CA LEU A 488 2.62 24.28 23.11
C LEU A 488 2.58 24.89 24.53
N ALA A 489 3.28 26.00 24.77
CA ALA A 489 3.18 26.74 26.03
C ALA A 489 1.78 27.35 26.25
N GLU A 490 1.15 27.87 25.20
CA GLU A 490 -0.24 28.37 25.24
C GLU A 490 -1.24 27.24 25.60
N TYR A 491 -1.16 26.09 24.92
CA TYR A 491 -2.02 24.94 25.19
C TYR A 491 -1.82 24.34 26.59
N LEU A 492 -0.58 24.27 27.09
CA LEU A 492 -0.30 23.80 28.45
C LEU A 492 -0.73 24.83 29.51
N GLY A 493 -0.59 26.12 29.23
CA GLY A 493 -1.08 27.20 30.08
C GLY A 493 -2.60 27.20 30.26
N GLY A 494 -3.35 26.80 29.22
CA GLY A 494 -4.80 26.65 29.27
C GLY A 494 -5.30 25.56 30.24
N ILE A 495 -4.47 24.56 30.54
CA ILE A 495 -4.80 23.43 31.44
C ILE A 495 -4.55 23.79 32.92
N ALA A 496 -3.78 24.84 33.21
CA ALA A 496 -3.28 25.18 34.54
C ALA A 496 -4.18 26.11 35.40
N LYS A 497 -5.44 26.37 35.00
CA LYS A 497 -6.40 27.17 35.77
C LYS A 497 -7.53 26.33 36.38
N PRO A 498 -7.46 25.94 37.67
CA PRO A 498 -8.62 25.39 38.38
C PRO A 498 -9.68 26.48 38.61
N THR A 499 -10.95 26.13 38.46
CA THR A 499 -12.10 27.03 38.67
C THR A 499 -12.75 26.80 40.03
N THR A 500 -12.22 27.47 41.06
CA THR A 500 -12.88 27.74 42.35
C THR A 500 -12.34 29.04 42.93
#